data_AF-A0A1C1CS92-F1
#
_entry.id   AF-A0A1C1CS92-F1
#
_cell.length_a   1.000
_cell.length_b   1.000
_cell.length_c   1.000
_cell.angle_alpha   90.00
_cell.angle_beta   90.00
_cell.angle_gamma   90.00
#
_symmetry.space_group_name_H-M   'P 1'
#
loop_
_entity.id
_entity.type
_entity.pdbx_description
1 polymer ?
#
loop_
_entity_poly.entity_id
_entity_poly.type
_entity_poly.pdbx_seq_one_letter_code
_entity_poly.pdbx_strand_id
1 'polypeptide(L)'
;MKKTARPIFPTPAMPMTTARLLLRPIRKSDLEDFHILRTQIEVMKWTSSGKVDVDKEATQIWMNRSLPPNDATAFNFAIEELSNPGTVIGVLGCHISEPPECGYMFRTEYWGKGYATEAFKRWLQAWWELPTRIVAIEDADPGSSTDDDVISVPEVLTAVIDEKNVASARILANAGFRVVSKETIEHNGATVNEITLELQRPKC
;
A
#
# COMPACT_ATOMS: atom_id res chain seq x y z
N MET A 1 28.31 3.31 -1.26
CA MET A 1 27.02 3.47 -1.98
C MET A 1 26.18 2.22 -1.78
N LYS A 2 24.91 2.33 -1.40
CA LYS A 2 24.04 1.16 -1.28
C LYS A 2 23.28 0.88 -2.58
N LYS A 3 23.01 -0.40 -2.86
CA LYS A 3 22.11 -0.82 -3.93
C LYS A 3 21.05 -1.76 -3.40
N THR A 4 19.88 -1.75 -3.99
CA THR A 4 18.77 -2.64 -3.62
C THR A 4 17.93 -2.99 -4.84
N ALA A 5 17.09 -4.01 -4.71
CA ALA A 5 16.11 -4.33 -5.73
C ALA A 5 14.83 -3.49 -5.54
N ARG A 6 14.19 -3.12 -6.64
CA ARG A 6 12.87 -2.50 -6.69
C ARG A 6 11.99 -3.22 -7.71
N PRO A 7 10.70 -3.40 -7.44
CA PRO A 7 9.80 -4.03 -8.40
C PRO A 7 9.59 -3.15 -9.62
N ILE A 8 9.38 -3.80 -10.76
CA ILE A 8 8.89 -3.19 -11.99
C ILE A 8 7.41 -3.56 -12.08
N PHE A 9 6.55 -2.55 -12.12
CA PHE A 9 5.11 -2.77 -12.16
C PHE A 9 4.62 -3.05 -13.60
N PRO A 10 3.82 -4.10 -13.81
CA PRO A 10 3.16 -4.33 -15.08
C PRO A 10 2.09 -3.26 -15.33
N THR A 11 1.98 -2.80 -16.59
CA THR A 11 0.96 -1.83 -17.02
C THR A 11 0.14 -2.38 -18.20
N PRO A 12 -1.16 -2.68 -18.01
CA PRO A 12 -1.86 -2.75 -16.72
C PRO A 12 -1.43 -3.99 -15.92
N ALA A 13 -1.64 -3.96 -14.61
CA ALA A 13 -1.48 -5.15 -13.79
C ALA A 13 -2.52 -6.22 -14.12
N MET A 14 -2.15 -7.49 -13.96
CA MET A 14 -3.07 -8.62 -14.19
C MET A 14 -4.02 -8.79 -12.99
N PRO A 15 -5.34 -9.01 -13.21
CA PRO A 15 -6.26 -9.35 -12.13
C PRO A 15 -5.87 -10.64 -11.42
N MET A 16 -6.24 -10.74 -10.15
CA MET A 16 -5.91 -11.85 -9.27
C MET A 16 -7.14 -12.24 -8.46
N THR A 17 -7.26 -13.51 -8.08
CA THR A 17 -8.37 -14.00 -7.29
C THR A 17 -7.90 -14.70 -6.03
N THR A 18 -8.80 -14.76 -5.05
CA THR A 18 -8.72 -15.61 -3.87
C THR A 18 -9.95 -16.51 -3.83
N ALA A 19 -10.21 -17.19 -2.70
CA ALA A 19 -11.42 -17.98 -2.53
C ALA A 19 -12.70 -17.14 -2.61
N ARG A 20 -12.64 -15.85 -2.20
CA ARG A 20 -13.81 -14.97 -2.08
C ARG A 20 -13.69 -13.64 -2.81
N LEU A 21 -12.50 -13.23 -3.21
CA LEU A 21 -12.23 -11.87 -3.69
C LEU A 21 -11.66 -11.85 -5.10
N LEU A 22 -12.03 -10.81 -5.85
CA LEU A 22 -11.34 -10.35 -7.04
C LEU A 22 -10.49 -9.13 -6.66
N LEU A 23 -9.21 -9.17 -7.00
CA LEU A 23 -8.29 -8.05 -6.98
C LEU A 23 -8.04 -7.65 -8.44
N ARG A 24 -8.45 -6.46 -8.85
CA ARG A 24 -8.29 -6.00 -10.23
C ARG A 24 -7.76 -4.56 -10.32
N PRO A 25 -7.14 -4.16 -11.44
CA PRO A 25 -6.78 -2.76 -11.66
C PRO A 25 -7.96 -1.82 -11.43
N ILE A 26 -7.66 -0.64 -10.91
CA ILE A 26 -8.62 0.45 -10.73
C ILE A 26 -9.07 0.98 -12.09
N ARG A 27 -10.35 1.29 -12.22
CA ARG A 27 -11.00 1.77 -13.44
C ARG A 27 -11.73 3.08 -13.17
N LYS A 28 -11.92 3.90 -14.22
CA LYS A 28 -12.66 5.17 -14.11
C LYS A 28 -14.10 4.98 -13.59
N SER A 29 -14.73 3.85 -13.91
CA SER A 29 -16.08 3.49 -13.46
C SER A 29 -16.19 3.25 -11.95
N ASP A 30 -15.07 3.09 -11.24
CA ASP A 30 -15.07 2.78 -9.80
C ASP A 30 -15.32 4.02 -8.93
N LEU A 31 -15.49 5.21 -9.53
CA LEU A 31 -15.60 6.48 -8.83
C LEU A 31 -16.71 6.49 -7.78
N GLU A 32 -17.88 5.96 -8.11
CA GLU A 32 -18.99 5.90 -7.16
C GLU A 32 -18.60 5.08 -5.94
N ASP A 33 -18.00 3.92 -6.19
CA ASP A 33 -17.71 2.99 -5.13
C ASP A 33 -16.57 3.47 -4.23
N PHE A 34 -15.54 4.08 -4.82
CA PHE A 34 -14.46 4.67 -4.05
C PHE A 34 -14.91 5.91 -3.29
N HIS A 35 -15.86 6.69 -3.82
CA HIS A 35 -16.40 7.82 -3.09
C HIS A 35 -17.15 7.34 -1.84
N ILE A 36 -17.99 6.31 -1.96
CA ILE A 36 -18.64 5.68 -0.80
C ILE A 36 -17.60 5.25 0.24
N LEU A 37 -16.52 4.58 -0.17
CA LEU A 37 -15.45 4.16 0.74
C LEU A 37 -14.77 5.36 1.41
N ARG A 38 -14.42 6.39 0.64
CA ARG A 38 -13.65 7.55 1.10
C ARG A 38 -14.49 8.64 1.78
N THR A 39 -15.79 8.42 1.91
CA THR A 39 -16.69 9.21 2.77
C THR A 39 -16.91 8.56 4.14
N GLN A 40 -16.37 7.36 4.40
CA GLN A 40 -16.43 6.73 5.71
C GLN A 40 -15.30 7.22 6.62
N ILE A 41 -15.61 8.05 7.63
CA ILE A 41 -14.58 8.59 8.55
C ILE A 41 -13.85 7.50 9.34
N GLU A 42 -14.53 6.39 9.66
CA GLU A 42 -13.92 5.24 10.34
C GLU A 42 -12.81 4.59 9.53
N VAL A 43 -12.86 4.71 8.20
CA VAL A 43 -11.82 4.29 7.27
C VAL A 43 -10.77 5.41 7.13
N MET A 44 -11.23 6.62 6.82
CA MET A 44 -10.39 7.72 6.38
C MET A 44 -9.51 8.34 7.48
N LYS A 45 -9.91 8.22 8.75
CA LYS A 45 -9.11 8.70 9.90
C LYS A 45 -7.72 8.04 10.00
N TRP A 46 -7.55 6.87 9.39
CA TRP A 46 -6.28 6.14 9.36
C TRP A 46 -5.42 6.43 8.12
N THR A 47 -5.89 7.30 7.22
CA THR A 47 -5.15 7.67 6.02
C THR A 47 -4.32 8.92 6.27
N SER A 48 -3.34 9.18 5.41
CA SER A 48 -2.55 10.42 5.43
C SER A 48 -3.38 11.70 5.30
N SER A 49 -4.64 11.62 4.84
CA SER A 49 -5.53 12.78 4.81
C SER A 49 -6.24 13.03 6.14
N GLY A 50 -6.45 11.98 6.94
CA GLY A 50 -7.21 12.00 8.20
C GLY A 50 -8.69 12.44 8.06
N LYS A 51 -9.17 12.70 6.83
CA LYS A 51 -10.47 13.30 6.56
C LYS A 51 -11.18 12.60 5.40
N VAL A 52 -12.49 12.70 5.39
CA VAL A 52 -13.31 12.20 4.28
C VAL A 52 -13.13 13.07 3.04
N ASP A 53 -13.34 12.48 1.87
CA ASP A 53 -13.46 13.24 0.62
C ASP A 53 -14.77 14.04 0.65
N VAL A 54 -14.66 15.34 0.35
CA VAL A 54 -15.81 16.28 0.38
C VAL A 54 -16.79 16.07 -0.77
N ASP A 55 -16.31 15.55 -1.89
CA ASP A 55 -17.06 15.30 -3.11
C ASP A 55 -16.35 14.23 -3.98
N LYS A 56 -16.97 13.91 -5.12
CA LYS A 56 -16.42 12.96 -6.09
C LYS A 56 -15.17 13.49 -6.80
N GLU A 57 -14.95 14.81 -6.86
CA GLU A 57 -13.76 15.37 -7.49
C GLU A 57 -12.51 15.08 -6.65
N ALA A 58 -12.60 15.23 -5.32
CA ALA A 58 -11.55 14.82 -4.40
C ALA A 58 -11.21 13.32 -4.54
N THR A 59 -12.24 12.47 -4.66
CA THR A 59 -12.06 11.03 -4.91
C THR A 59 -11.41 10.76 -6.27
N GLN A 60 -11.82 11.47 -7.32
CA GLN A 60 -11.23 11.34 -8.66
C GLN A 60 -9.74 11.73 -8.68
N ILE A 61 -9.35 12.79 -7.96
CA ILE A 61 -7.95 13.20 -7.82
C ILE A 61 -7.13 12.09 -7.15
N TRP A 62 -7.67 11.45 -6.12
CA TRP A 62 -7.03 10.30 -5.47
C TRP A 62 -6.90 9.11 -6.43
N MET A 63 -7.98 8.74 -7.13
CA MET A 63 -7.99 7.63 -8.10
C MET A 63 -7.00 7.84 -9.25
N ASN A 64 -6.81 9.08 -9.69
CA ASN A 64 -5.90 9.42 -10.78
C ASN A 64 -4.46 8.94 -10.52
N ARG A 65 -4.06 8.75 -9.25
CA ARG A 65 -2.73 8.20 -8.89
C ARG A 65 -2.55 6.73 -9.27
N SER A 66 -3.62 6.03 -9.63
CA SER A 66 -3.61 4.60 -9.99
C SER A 66 -4.33 4.31 -11.29
N LEU A 67 -4.71 5.35 -12.03
CA LEU A 67 -5.23 5.26 -13.40
C LEU A 67 -4.10 5.61 -14.38
N PRO A 68 -4.16 5.12 -15.63
CA PRO A 68 -3.20 5.50 -16.66
C PRO A 68 -3.07 7.03 -16.81
N PRO A 69 -1.84 7.56 -16.96
CA PRO A 69 -0.55 6.84 -17.06
C PRO A 69 0.13 6.54 -15.70
N ASN A 70 -0.49 6.92 -14.57
CA ASN A 70 0.12 6.83 -13.23
C ASN A 70 0.11 5.40 -12.66
N ASP A 71 -0.61 4.47 -13.28
CA ASP A 71 -0.55 3.04 -12.97
C ASP A 71 0.83 2.41 -13.24
N ALA A 72 1.73 3.11 -13.94
CA ALA A 72 3.13 2.73 -14.07
C ALA A 72 3.95 2.86 -12.78
N THR A 73 3.50 3.67 -11.81
CA THR A 73 4.21 3.93 -10.54
C THR A 73 3.42 3.46 -9.32
N ALA A 74 2.31 2.74 -9.52
CA ALA A 74 1.49 2.21 -8.46
C ALA A 74 1.10 0.75 -8.75
N PHE A 75 1.02 -0.06 -7.71
CA PHE A 75 0.56 -1.46 -7.81
C PHE A 75 -0.68 -1.66 -6.94
N ASN A 76 -1.72 -0.86 -7.24
CA ASN A 76 -2.98 -0.78 -6.51
C ASN A 76 -4.12 -1.51 -7.21
N PHE A 77 -4.93 -2.21 -6.42
CA PHE A 77 -6.05 -3.01 -6.89
C PHE A 77 -7.34 -2.61 -6.17
N ALA A 78 -8.41 -2.46 -6.95
CA ALA A 78 -9.77 -2.49 -6.43
C ALA A 78 -10.11 -3.93 -6.01
N ILE A 79 -10.83 -4.05 -4.90
CA ILE A 79 -11.23 -5.33 -4.31
C ILE A 79 -12.75 -5.48 -4.43
N GLU A 80 -13.21 -6.62 -4.94
CA GLU A 80 -14.63 -6.98 -5.05
C GLU A 80 -14.87 -8.35 -4.43
N GLU A 81 -16.09 -8.61 -3.95
CA GLU A 81 -16.51 -9.98 -3.64
C GLU A 81 -16.83 -10.73 -4.95
N LEU A 82 -16.32 -11.96 -5.11
CA LEU A 82 -16.66 -12.81 -6.26
C LEU A 82 -18.16 -13.12 -6.33
N SER A 83 -18.85 -13.12 -5.18
CA SER A 83 -20.30 -13.33 -5.07
C SER A 83 -21.13 -12.10 -5.44
N ASN A 84 -20.51 -10.91 -5.52
CA ASN A 84 -21.17 -9.66 -5.90
C ASN A 84 -20.24 -8.80 -6.77
N PRO A 85 -19.98 -9.25 -8.02
CA PRO A 85 -19.02 -8.59 -8.90
C PRO A 85 -19.48 -7.18 -9.29
N GLY A 86 -18.51 -6.31 -9.58
CA GLY A 86 -18.74 -4.93 -10.01
C GLY A 86 -18.96 -3.94 -8.87
N THR A 87 -19.03 -4.37 -7.61
CA THR A 87 -19.03 -3.47 -6.45
C THR A 87 -17.66 -3.47 -5.79
N VAL A 88 -16.98 -2.32 -5.79
CA VAL A 88 -15.69 -2.17 -5.09
C VAL A 88 -15.93 -2.02 -3.58
N ILE A 89 -15.40 -2.97 -2.82
CA ILE A 89 -15.51 -3.03 -1.36
C ILE A 89 -14.27 -2.49 -0.65
N GLY A 90 -13.16 -2.34 -1.38
CA GLY A 90 -11.88 -1.94 -0.83
C GLY A 90 -10.83 -1.65 -1.89
N VAL A 91 -9.67 -1.20 -1.43
CA VAL A 91 -8.44 -1.02 -2.22
C VAL A 91 -7.26 -1.55 -1.42
N LEU A 92 -6.30 -2.13 -2.12
CA LEU A 92 -5.04 -2.59 -1.55
C LEU A 92 -3.93 -2.42 -2.58
N GLY A 93 -2.78 -1.95 -2.14
CA GLY A 93 -1.57 -2.08 -2.93
C GLY A 93 -0.44 -1.16 -2.51
N CYS A 94 0.52 -0.99 -3.42
CA CYS A 94 1.67 -0.12 -3.26
C CYS A 94 1.38 1.22 -3.95
N HIS A 95 1.33 2.30 -3.16
CA HIS A 95 0.89 3.62 -3.60
C HIS A 95 2.03 4.64 -3.68
N ILE A 96 3.19 4.32 -3.12
CA ILE A 96 4.47 5.03 -3.27
C ILE A 96 5.47 3.98 -3.75
N SER A 97 6.21 4.23 -4.82
CA SER A 97 7.16 3.25 -5.36
C SER A 97 8.59 3.37 -4.83
N GLU A 98 8.97 4.52 -4.24
CA GLU A 98 10.32 4.77 -3.75
C GLU A 98 10.35 5.60 -2.45
N PRO A 99 10.73 5.00 -1.30
CA PRO A 99 10.72 3.56 -1.08
C PRO A 99 9.30 2.99 -1.24
N PRO A 100 9.15 1.70 -1.59
CA PRO A 100 7.84 1.12 -1.83
C PRO A 100 7.01 1.04 -0.55
N GLU A 101 5.85 1.70 -0.54
CA GLU A 101 4.91 1.71 0.61
C GLU A 101 3.55 1.14 0.23
N CYS A 102 3.11 0.14 1.00
CA CYS A 102 1.79 -0.46 0.85
C CYS A 102 0.76 0.06 1.84
N GLY A 103 -0.51 0.01 1.42
CA GLY A 103 -1.65 0.35 2.24
C GLY A 103 -2.93 -0.28 1.71
N TYR A 104 -3.98 -0.24 2.53
CA TYR A 104 -5.30 -0.73 2.15
C TYR A 104 -6.40 0.02 2.88
N MET A 105 -7.58 0.00 2.29
CA MET A 105 -8.81 0.50 2.88
C MET A 105 -9.94 -0.44 2.49
N PHE A 106 -10.86 -0.68 3.42
CA PHE A 106 -12.09 -1.44 3.18
C PHE A 106 -13.26 -0.66 3.74
N ARG A 107 -14.39 -0.70 3.04
CA ARG A 107 -15.68 -0.27 3.55
C ARG A 107 -16.01 -0.99 4.86
N THR A 108 -16.53 -0.27 5.85
CA THR A 108 -16.81 -0.77 7.22
C THR A 108 -17.80 -1.93 7.22
N GLU A 109 -18.73 -1.99 6.27
CA GLU A 109 -19.72 -3.05 6.08
C GLU A 109 -19.08 -4.42 5.79
N TYR A 110 -17.80 -4.43 5.42
CA TYR A 110 -17.04 -5.64 5.08
C TYR A 110 -15.95 -5.98 6.11
N TRP A 111 -15.87 -5.22 7.21
CA TRP A 111 -14.95 -5.51 8.31
C TRP A 111 -15.36 -6.77 9.07
N GLY A 112 -14.41 -7.37 9.79
CA GLY A 112 -14.67 -8.60 10.57
C GLY A 112 -14.77 -9.89 9.75
N LYS A 113 -14.79 -9.83 8.41
CA LYS A 113 -14.88 -10.99 7.51
C LYS A 113 -13.54 -11.64 7.13
N GLY A 114 -12.43 -11.02 7.53
CA GLY A 114 -11.07 -11.44 7.20
C GLY A 114 -10.60 -11.05 5.78
N TYR A 115 -11.35 -10.23 5.05
CA TYR A 115 -11.04 -9.84 3.67
C TYR A 115 -9.72 -9.07 3.52
N ALA A 116 -9.41 -8.16 4.45
CA ALA A 116 -8.12 -7.47 4.42
C ALA A 116 -6.96 -8.46 4.50
N THR A 117 -6.99 -9.42 5.43
CA THR A 117 -5.97 -10.48 5.54
C THR A 117 -5.89 -11.36 4.30
N GLU A 118 -7.03 -11.76 3.74
CA GLU A 118 -7.10 -12.60 2.54
C GLU A 118 -6.52 -11.88 1.31
N ALA A 119 -6.96 -10.65 1.06
CA ALA A 119 -6.47 -9.82 -0.04
C ALA A 119 -4.97 -9.52 0.12
N PHE A 120 -4.53 -9.15 1.33
CA PHE A 120 -3.13 -8.82 1.61
C PHE A 120 -2.20 -10.00 1.35
N LYS A 121 -2.56 -11.21 1.78
CA LYS A 121 -1.77 -12.42 1.49
C LYS A 121 -1.61 -12.66 0.00
N ARG A 122 -2.71 -12.59 -0.77
CA ARG A 122 -2.68 -12.84 -2.21
C ARG A 122 -1.92 -11.76 -2.97
N TRP A 123 -2.10 -10.49 -2.59
CA TRP A 123 -1.34 -9.36 -3.13
C TRP A 123 0.15 -9.46 -2.83
N LEU A 124 0.52 -9.80 -1.59
CA LEU A 124 1.92 -9.93 -1.18
C LEU A 124 2.63 -11.08 -1.92
N GLN A 125 1.93 -12.17 -2.20
CA GLN A 125 2.46 -13.22 -3.07
C GLN A 125 2.82 -12.64 -4.46
N ALA A 126 1.90 -11.92 -5.10
CA ALA A 126 2.16 -11.32 -6.41
C ALA A 126 3.27 -10.27 -6.35
N TRP A 127 3.35 -9.49 -5.27
CA TRP A 127 4.40 -8.50 -5.06
C TRP A 127 5.80 -9.12 -5.14
N TRP A 128 6.02 -10.26 -4.48
CA TRP A 128 7.32 -10.94 -4.51
C TRP A 128 7.62 -11.67 -5.83
N GLU A 129 6.59 -11.94 -6.63
CA GLU A 129 6.69 -12.51 -7.99
C GLU A 129 7.02 -11.44 -9.05
N LEU A 130 6.97 -10.15 -8.71
CA LEU A 130 7.30 -9.07 -9.65
C LEU A 130 8.77 -9.13 -10.08
N PRO A 131 9.06 -8.86 -11.36
CA PRO A 131 10.43 -8.63 -11.81
C PRO A 131 11.00 -7.40 -11.10
N THR A 132 12.30 -7.42 -10.83
CA THR A 132 12.97 -6.31 -10.14
C THR A 132 14.07 -5.68 -10.99
N ARG A 133 14.38 -4.42 -10.69
CA ARG A 133 15.56 -3.69 -11.17
C ARG A 133 16.43 -3.30 -9.99
N ILE A 134 17.73 -3.20 -10.20
CA ILE A 134 18.66 -2.68 -9.19
C ILE A 134 18.64 -1.15 -9.24
N VAL A 135 18.49 -0.51 -8.09
CA VAL A 135 18.59 0.94 -7.90
C VAL A 135 19.70 1.25 -6.90
N ALA A 136 20.34 2.41 -7.07
CA ALA A 136 21.24 2.96 -6.05
C ALA A 136 20.41 3.70 -5.00
N ILE A 137 20.74 3.50 -3.72
CA ILE A 137 20.28 4.34 -2.62
C ILE A 137 21.46 5.20 -2.22
N GLU A 138 21.29 6.52 -2.31
CA GLU A 138 22.26 7.46 -1.76
C GLU A 138 22.19 7.36 -0.22
N ASP A 139 23.33 7.04 0.40
CA ASP A 139 23.44 7.18 1.85
C ASP A 139 23.46 8.67 2.20
N ALA A 140 22.75 9.06 3.26
CA ALA A 140 22.80 10.42 3.80
C ALA A 140 24.19 10.80 4.40
N ASP A 141 25.19 9.90 4.32
CA ASP A 141 26.54 10.15 4.81
C ASP A 141 27.54 10.29 3.64
N PRO A 142 27.76 11.52 3.14
CA PRO A 142 28.73 11.79 2.07
C PRO A 142 30.20 11.56 2.49
N GLY A 143 30.49 11.18 3.74
CA GLY A 143 31.85 11.09 4.30
C GLY A 143 32.62 9.79 4.05
N SER A 144 32.01 8.72 3.51
CA SER A 144 32.68 7.44 3.27
C SER A 144 32.90 7.14 1.78
N SER A 145 33.73 7.96 1.13
CA SER A 145 34.14 7.75 -0.26
C SER A 145 35.42 6.91 -0.35
N THR A 146 35.27 5.59 -0.32
CA THR A 146 36.13 4.69 -1.09
C THR A 146 35.23 3.97 -2.09
N ASP A 147 35.54 4.08 -3.38
CA ASP A 147 34.73 3.59 -4.51
C ASP A 147 34.42 2.07 -4.48
N ASP A 148 35.08 1.30 -3.61
CA ASP A 148 35.01 -0.16 -3.58
C ASP A 148 33.87 -0.75 -2.73
N ASP A 149 33.17 0.01 -1.89
CA ASP A 149 32.08 -0.53 -1.05
C ASP A 149 30.68 -0.22 -1.62
N VAL A 150 30.34 -0.92 -2.71
CA VAL A 150 28.93 -1.04 -3.14
C VAL A 150 28.26 -2.13 -2.31
N ILE A 151 27.52 -1.75 -1.27
CA ILE A 151 26.81 -2.69 -0.39
C ILE A 151 25.42 -2.96 -0.97
N SER A 152 25.14 -4.22 -1.32
CA SER A 152 23.78 -4.64 -1.64
C SER A 152 22.97 -4.81 -0.35
N VAL A 153 21.89 -4.04 -0.20
CA VAL A 153 20.93 -4.19 0.90
C VAL A 153 19.68 -4.94 0.43
N PRO A 154 19.00 -5.70 1.31
CA PRO A 154 17.78 -6.41 0.96
C PRO A 154 16.70 -5.49 0.37
N GLU A 155 15.87 -6.03 -0.53
CA GLU A 155 14.62 -5.39 -0.92
C GLU A 155 13.66 -5.40 0.27
N VAL A 156 13.03 -4.26 0.53
CA VAL A 156 12.05 -4.07 1.60
C VAL A 156 10.77 -3.49 1.03
N LEU A 157 9.64 -3.90 1.60
CA LEU A 157 8.34 -3.26 1.43
C LEU A 157 7.97 -2.57 2.75
N THR A 158 7.54 -1.33 2.70
CA THR A 158 7.15 -0.56 3.89
C THR A 158 5.64 -0.46 4.04
N ALA A 159 5.20 -0.17 5.26
CA ALA A 159 3.85 0.25 5.60
C ALA A 159 3.93 1.23 6.77
N VAL A 160 3.11 2.29 6.73
CA VAL A 160 2.99 3.26 7.82
C VAL A 160 1.59 3.17 8.42
N ILE A 161 1.50 3.15 9.74
CA ILE A 161 0.23 3.13 10.47
C ILE A 161 0.26 4.09 11.67
N ASP A 162 -0.91 4.58 12.07
CA ASP A 162 -1.09 5.14 13.42
C ASP A 162 -0.99 4.01 14.45
N GLU A 163 -0.26 4.23 15.55
CA GLU A 163 -0.11 3.29 16.67
C GLU A 163 -1.44 2.79 17.24
N LYS A 164 -2.51 3.59 17.17
CA LYS A 164 -3.86 3.23 17.60
C LYS A 164 -4.57 2.28 16.62
N ASN A 165 -4.07 2.10 15.41
CA ASN A 165 -4.65 1.20 14.41
C ASN A 165 -4.24 -0.27 14.66
N VAL A 166 -4.75 -0.83 15.75
CA VAL A 166 -4.47 -2.21 16.20
C VAL A 166 -4.85 -3.26 15.15
N ALA A 167 -5.92 -3.01 14.38
CA ALA A 167 -6.36 -3.91 13.33
C ALA A 167 -5.29 -4.06 12.24
N SER A 168 -4.76 -2.93 11.75
CA SER A 168 -3.70 -2.96 10.74
C SER A 168 -2.39 -3.49 11.28
N ALA A 169 -2.02 -3.13 12.52
CA ALA A 169 -0.85 -3.68 13.20
C ALA A 169 -0.88 -5.22 13.24
N ARG A 170 -2.04 -5.83 13.54
CA ARG A 170 -2.20 -7.28 13.57
C ARG A 170 -2.04 -7.91 12.19
N ILE A 171 -2.61 -7.30 11.15
CA ILE A 171 -2.50 -7.82 9.76
C ILE A 171 -1.04 -7.79 9.30
N LEU A 172 -0.35 -6.66 9.51
CA LEU A 172 1.05 -6.48 9.12
C LEU A 172 1.97 -7.42 9.90
N ALA A 173 1.79 -7.55 11.22
CA ALA A 173 2.56 -8.50 12.03
C ALA A 173 2.38 -9.95 11.57
N ASN A 174 1.14 -10.35 11.23
CA ASN A 174 0.86 -11.68 10.68
C ASN A 174 1.49 -11.91 9.30
N ALA A 175 1.72 -10.85 8.53
CA ALA A 175 2.44 -10.91 7.26
C ALA A 175 3.98 -10.87 7.41
N GLY A 176 4.48 -10.70 8.65
CA GLY A 176 5.91 -10.69 8.97
C GLY A 176 6.57 -9.32 9.00
N PHE A 177 5.79 -8.23 8.89
CA PHE A 177 6.31 -6.87 9.03
C PHE A 177 6.86 -6.64 10.44
N ARG A 178 7.94 -5.87 10.52
CA ARG A 178 8.61 -5.51 11.77
C ARG A 178 8.65 -3.99 11.92
N VAL A 179 8.42 -3.51 13.14
CA VAL A 179 8.56 -2.08 13.45
C VAL A 179 10.03 -1.67 13.32
N VAL A 180 10.30 -0.60 12.58
CA VAL A 180 11.65 -0.04 12.40
C VAL A 180 11.79 1.36 12.98
N SER A 181 10.72 2.15 13.01
CA SER A 181 10.70 3.44 13.68
C SER A 181 9.33 3.75 14.27
N LYS A 182 9.32 4.68 15.22
CA LYS A 182 8.13 5.32 15.77
C LYS A 182 8.40 6.80 15.89
N GLU A 183 7.49 7.61 15.38
CA GLU A 183 7.64 9.07 15.38
C GLU A 183 6.32 9.70 15.80
N THR A 184 6.41 10.75 16.60
CA THR A 184 5.25 11.56 16.95
C THR A 184 5.23 12.77 16.03
N ILE A 185 4.22 12.83 15.16
CA ILE A 185 4.04 13.92 14.22
C ILE A 185 2.81 14.76 14.58
N GLU A 186 2.81 16.02 14.18
CA GLU A 186 1.62 16.87 14.24
C GLU A 186 0.91 16.84 12.88
N HIS A 187 -0.32 16.37 12.86
CA HIS A 187 -1.14 16.28 11.67
C HIS A 187 -2.49 16.96 11.89
N ASN A 188 -2.79 18.02 11.12
CA ASN A 188 -4.02 18.81 11.22
C ASN A 188 -4.34 19.29 12.66
N GLY A 189 -3.31 19.68 13.42
CA GLY A 189 -3.45 20.14 14.81
C GLY A 189 -3.68 19.02 15.84
N ALA A 190 -3.59 17.75 15.43
CA ALA A 190 -3.63 16.60 16.31
C ALA A 190 -2.28 15.88 16.32
N THR A 191 -1.88 15.39 17.49
CA THR A 191 -0.67 14.56 17.63
C THR A 191 -0.98 13.11 17.24
N VAL A 192 -0.22 12.58 16.29
CA VAL A 192 -0.31 11.21 15.79
C VAL A 192 1.02 10.50 16.06
N ASN A 193 0.95 9.28 16.60
CA ASN A 193 2.12 8.41 16.72
C ASN A 193 2.16 7.49 15.51
N GLU A 194 3.02 7.80 14.55
CA GLU A 194 3.23 6.96 13.38
C GLU A 194 4.24 5.86 13.66
N ILE A 195 3.93 4.67 13.17
CA ILE A 195 4.80 3.49 13.21
C ILE A 195 5.14 3.14 11.77
N THR A 196 6.43 3.15 11.45
CA THR A 196 6.94 2.61 10.19
C THR A 196 7.30 1.14 10.39
N LEU A 197 6.77 0.29 9.52
CA LEU A 197 7.06 -1.13 9.49
C LEU A 197 7.68 -1.54 8.16
N GLU A 198 8.58 -2.52 8.21
CA GLU A 198 9.24 -3.09 7.04
C GLU A 198 9.05 -4.61 6.96
N LEU A 199 8.90 -5.10 5.74
CA LEU A 199 8.96 -6.51 5.40
C LEU A 199 10.07 -6.73 4.36
N GLN A 200 11.09 -7.48 4.75
CA GLN A 200 12.16 -7.89 3.84
C GLN A 200 11.67 -9.00 2.91
N ARG A 201 12.16 -9.00 1.65
CA ARG A 201 11.94 -10.12 0.73
C ARG A 201 12.32 -11.44 1.42
N PRO A 202 11.46 -12.47 1.42
CA PRO A 202 11.80 -13.78 1.97
C PRO A 202 13.08 -14.32 1.32
N LYS A 203 13.98 -14.89 2.13
CA LYS A 203 15.12 -15.66 1.61
C LYS A 203 14.57 -16.95 1.00
N CYS A 204 14.84 -17.19 -0.28
CA CYS A 204 14.56 -18.48 -0.92
C CYS A 204 15.38 -19.60 -0.28
#